data_AF-A0A2G6GSI8-F1
#
_entry.id   AF-A0A2G6GSI8-F1
#
_cell.length_a   1.000
_cell.length_b   1.000
_cell.length_c   1.000
_cell.angle_alpha   90.00
_cell.angle_beta   90.00
_cell.angle_gamma   90.00
#
_symmetry.space_group_name_H-M   'P 1'
#
loop_
_entity.id
_entity.type
_entity.pdbx_description
1 polymer ?
#
loop_
_entity_poly.entity_id
_entity_poly.type
_entity_poly.pdbx_seq_one_letter_code
_entity_poly.pdbx_strand_id
1 'polypeptide(L)'
;MGILGGLATIPFQYKTFEYGFFEAVPKGISKGCKKINDYLKQFSLIFDKDVKGYKSVGGFGTIGSIFPSVWNWQAFWSLTAFLSIILAIMNILPIPALDGGHVLFLLYEIITGRKPGDKFMEYAQLTGMVLLFGLLIFANVNDVVKWISGMK
;
A
#
# COMPACT_ATOMS: atom_id res chain seq x y z
N MET A 1 45.54 24.94 10.71
CA MET A 1 46.25 23.69 11.08
C MET A 1 45.46 23.06 12.22
N GLY A 2 44.87 21.87 12.16
CA GLY A 2 44.85 20.83 11.15
C GLY A 2 43.57 20.01 11.27
N ILE A 3 43.31 19.22 10.22
CA ILE A 3 42.14 18.38 10.01
C ILE A 3 42.45 16.99 10.61
N LEU A 4 41.52 16.43 11.37
CA LEU A 4 41.45 14.99 11.70
C LEU A 4 39.97 14.61 11.44
N GLY A 5 39.58 14.02 10.30
CA GLY A 5 40.30 13.07 9.47
C GLY A 5 40.07 11.64 9.98
N GLY A 6 38.80 11.23 10.12
CA GLY A 6 38.40 9.86 10.45
C GLY A 6 37.28 9.40 9.52
N LEU A 7 37.64 8.94 8.32
CA LEU A 7 36.71 8.27 7.41
C LEU A 7 36.38 6.89 7.97
N ALA A 8 35.20 6.75 8.56
CA ALA A 8 34.62 5.42 8.85
C ALA A 8 34.08 4.82 7.55
N THR A 9 34.98 4.44 6.63
CA THR A 9 34.64 3.59 5.49
C THR A 9 34.59 2.14 5.96
N ILE A 10 33.49 1.73 6.61
CA ILE A 10 33.20 0.30 6.74
C ILE A 10 32.55 -0.13 5.42
N PRO A 11 33.24 -0.87 4.52
CA PRO A 11 32.59 -1.40 3.34
C PRO A 11 31.54 -2.41 3.81
N PHE A 12 30.26 -2.10 3.59
CA PHE A 12 29.18 -3.07 3.75
C PHE A 12 29.48 -4.26 2.83
N GLN A 13 29.88 -5.39 3.38
CA GLN A 13 30.02 -6.63 2.63
C GLN A 13 28.63 -7.18 2.34
N TYR A 14 28.09 -6.87 1.16
CA TYR A 14 26.87 -7.51 0.66
C TYR A 14 27.22 -8.97 0.31
N LYS A 15 26.89 -9.90 1.20
CA LYS A 15 27.02 -11.34 0.91
C LYS A 15 25.82 -11.76 0.06
N THR A 16 25.97 -11.69 -1.26
CA THR A 16 24.95 -12.15 -2.21
C THR A 16 25.00 -13.67 -2.26
N PHE A 17 24.05 -14.33 -1.59
CA PHE A 17 23.90 -15.78 -1.66
C PHE A 17 23.05 -16.11 -2.88
N GLU A 18 23.67 -16.70 -3.91
CA GLU A 18 22.91 -17.31 -5.01
C GLU A 18 22.29 -18.61 -4.50
N TYR A 19 20.96 -18.64 -4.44
CA TYR A 19 20.23 -19.85 -4.10
C TYR A 19 19.97 -20.63 -5.38
N GLY A 20 20.25 -21.94 -5.36
CA GLY A 20 19.81 -22.84 -6.42
C GLY A 20 18.27 -22.84 -6.52
N PHE A 21 17.73 -23.26 -7.67
CA PHE A 21 16.28 -23.23 -7.95
C PHE A 21 15.43 -23.84 -6.82
N PHE A 22 15.83 -25.02 -6.32
CA PHE A 22 15.10 -25.72 -5.27
C PHE A 22 15.28 -25.12 -3.87
N GLU A 23 16.39 -24.42 -3.60
CA GLU A 23 16.58 -23.72 -2.32
C GLU A 23 15.91 -22.34 -2.31
N ALA A 24 15.74 -21.73 -3.48
CA ALA A 24 15.12 -20.42 -3.65
C ALA A 24 13.61 -20.46 -3.36
N VAL A 25 12.92 -21.57 -3.63
CA VAL A 25 11.47 -21.73 -3.37
C VAL A 25 11.12 -21.62 -1.88
N PRO A 26 11.65 -22.46 -0.96
CA PRO A 26 11.29 -22.39 0.45
C PRO A 26 11.76 -21.07 1.09
N LYS A 27 12.93 -20.55 0.71
CA LYS A 27 13.42 -19.26 1.20
C LYS A 27 12.58 -18.10 0.67
N GLY A 28 12.09 -18.19 -0.57
CA GLY A 28 11.17 -17.25 -1.19
C GLY A 28 9.84 -17.17 -0.45
N ILE A 29 9.25 -18.32 -0.09
CA ILE A 29 8.00 -18.39 0.69
C ILE A 29 8.19 -17.74 2.06
N SER A 30 9.24 -18.12 2.81
CA SER A 30 9.51 -17.54 4.13
C SER A 30 9.70 -16.01 4.06
N LYS A 31 10.47 -15.54 3.06
CA LYS A 31 10.66 -14.10 2.81
C LYS A 31 9.36 -13.40 2.43
N GLY A 32 8.51 -14.06 1.65
CA GLY A 32 7.17 -13.59 1.29
C GLY A 32 6.28 -13.41 2.51
N CYS A 33 6.16 -14.43 3.36
CA CYS A 33 5.38 -14.36 4.59
C CYS A 33 5.86 -13.24 5.51
N LYS A 34 7.19 -13.07 5.64
CA LYS A 34 7.76 -11.96 6.41
C LYS A 34 7.39 -10.60 5.82
N LYS A 35 7.54 -10.43 4.50
CA LYS A 35 7.15 -9.18 3.81
C LYS A 35 5.68 -8.85 3.99
N ILE A 36 4.78 -9.84 3.91
CA ILE A 36 3.34 -9.64 4.15
C ILE A 36 3.12 -9.08 5.56
N ASN A 37 3.74 -9.67 6.58
CA ASN A 37 3.62 -9.19 7.95
C ASN A 37 4.19 -7.76 8.11
N ASP A 38 5.32 -7.47 7.48
CA ASP A 38 5.94 -6.14 7.53
C ASP A 38 5.06 -5.09 6.84
N TYR A 39 4.37 -5.43 5.75
CA TYR A 39 3.42 -4.53 5.09
C TYR A 39 2.12 -4.36 5.87
N LEU A 40 1.60 -5.41 6.50
CA LEU A 40 0.45 -5.31 7.40
C LEU A 40 0.74 -4.39 8.60
N LYS A 41 1.95 -4.48 9.17
CA LYS A 41 2.40 -3.53 10.21
C LYS A 41 2.46 -2.11 9.70
N GLN A 42 3.05 -1.88 8.52
CA GLN A 42 3.09 -0.55 7.90
C GLN A 42 1.70 0.02 7.65
N PHE A 43 0.75 -0.81 7.19
CA PHE A 43 -0.63 -0.41 7.04
C PHE A 43 -1.26 -0.03 8.39
N SER A 44 -1.03 -0.82 9.44
CA SER A 44 -1.51 -0.49 10.80
C SER A 44 -0.99 0.86 11.29
N LEU A 45 0.26 1.23 10.98
CA LEU A 45 0.86 2.52 11.34
C LEU A 45 0.18 3.72 10.66
N ILE A 46 -0.57 3.53 9.56
CA ILE A 46 -1.32 4.61 8.91
C ILE A 46 -2.49 5.07 9.78
N PHE A 47 -3.04 4.17 10.60
CA PHE A 47 -4.12 4.49 11.55
C PHE A 47 -3.60 5.12 12.86
N ASP A 48 -2.27 5.09 13.10
CA ASP A 48 -1.67 5.79 14.23
C ASP A 48 -1.67 7.30 14.01
N LYS A 49 -2.25 8.03 14.97
CA LYS A 49 -2.51 9.47 14.89
C LYS A 49 -1.24 10.31 14.79
N ASP A 50 -0.11 9.80 15.29
CA ASP A 50 1.15 10.53 15.36
C ASP A 50 1.90 10.60 14.02
N VAL A 51 1.61 9.69 13.08
CA VAL A 51 2.43 9.51 11.87
C VAL A 51 1.97 10.40 10.69
N LYS A 52 0.85 11.13 10.81
CA LYS A 52 0.24 11.91 9.69
C LYS A 52 0.18 11.12 8.37
N GLY A 53 -0.07 9.81 8.45
CA GLY A 53 0.00 8.87 7.33
C GLY A 53 -0.97 9.18 6.18
N TYR A 54 -2.02 9.93 6.44
CA TYR A 54 -2.93 10.46 5.41
C TYR A 54 -2.24 11.37 4.38
N LYS A 55 -1.05 11.92 4.68
CA LYS A 55 -0.24 12.69 3.72
C LYS A 55 0.54 11.81 2.74
N SER A 56 0.66 10.51 3.03
CA SER A 56 1.36 9.52 2.21
C SER A 56 0.44 8.80 1.22
N VAL A 57 -0.87 9.08 1.25
CA VAL A 57 -1.81 8.64 0.21
C VAL A 57 -1.68 9.62 -0.96
N GLY A 58 -0.60 9.48 -1.72
CA GLY A 58 -0.41 10.19 -2.98
C GLY A 58 -1.29 9.60 -4.07
N GLY A 59 -1.64 10.42 -5.07
CA GLY A 59 -2.34 9.93 -6.26
C GLY A 59 -1.46 9.07 -7.16
N PHE A 60 -1.91 8.86 -8.39
CA PHE A 60 -1.17 8.05 -9.36
C PHE A 60 0.24 8.60 -9.67
N GLY A 61 0.44 9.92 -9.59
CA GLY A 61 1.75 10.54 -9.83
C GLY A 61 2.77 10.17 -8.76
N THR A 62 2.35 10.18 -7.49
CA THR A 62 3.21 9.75 -6.38
C THR A 62 3.57 8.27 -6.51
N ILE A 63 2.61 7.41 -6.87
CA ILE A 63 2.87 5.98 -7.11
C ILE A 63 3.84 5.79 -8.28
N GLY A 64 3.74 6.57 -9.35
CA GLY A 64 4.72 6.53 -10.43
C GLY A 64 6.14 6.93 -9.99
N SER A 65 6.24 7.91 -9.08
CA SER A 65 7.53 8.45 -8.62
C SER A 65 8.36 7.51 -7.74
N ILE A 66 7.76 6.46 -7.15
CA ILE A 66 8.50 5.47 -6.35
C ILE A 66 9.24 4.44 -7.22
N PHE A 67 8.90 4.35 -8.51
CA PHE A 67 9.62 3.49 -9.44
C PHE A 67 10.98 4.11 -9.77
N PRO A 68 12.06 3.31 -9.77
CA PRO A 68 13.39 3.81 -10.14
C PRO A 68 13.39 4.29 -11.60
N SER A 69 14.17 5.33 -11.89
CA SER A 69 14.34 5.87 -13.24
C SER A 69 15.04 4.91 -14.22
N VAL A 70 15.73 3.91 -13.67
CA VAL A 70 16.39 2.84 -14.41
C VAL A 70 15.70 1.50 -14.15
N TRP A 71 15.70 0.63 -15.15
CA TRP A 71 15.09 -0.69 -15.02
C TRP A 71 15.80 -1.53 -13.94
N ASN A 72 15.03 -2.00 -12.97
CA ASN A 72 15.52 -2.87 -11.90
C ASN A 72 14.47 -3.95 -11.60
N TRP A 73 14.80 -5.20 -11.96
CA TRP A 73 13.91 -6.35 -11.76
C TRP A 73 13.50 -6.54 -10.31
N GLN A 74 14.43 -6.37 -9.36
CA GLN A 74 14.13 -6.57 -7.96
C GLN A 74 13.21 -5.47 -7.40
N ALA A 75 13.42 -4.22 -7.82
CA ALA A 75 12.54 -3.10 -7.46
C ALA A 75 11.15 -3.30 -8.05
N PHE A 76 11.06 -3.68 -9.33
CA PHE A 76 9.80 -3.96 -10.01
C PHE A 76 8.99 -5.01 -9.25
N TRP A 77 9.54 -6.20 -9.01
CA TRP A 77 8.81 -7.26 -8.29
C TRP A 77 8.50 -6.89 -6.84
N SER A 78 9.35 -6.10 -6.19
CA SER A 78 9.08 -5.65 -4.82
C SER A 78 7.95 -4.62 -4.74
N LEU A 79 7.91 -3.67 -5.69
CA LEU A 79 6.83 -2.68 -5.79
C LEU A 79 5.52 -3.31 -6.23
N THR A 80 5.55 -4.24 -7.18
CA THR A 80 4.36 -5.00 -7.59
C THR A 80 3.81 -5.82 -6.42
N ALA A 81 4.66 -6.49 -5.65
CA ALA A 81 4.23 -7.21 -4.45
C ALA A 81 3.63 -6.26 -3.40
N PHE A 82 4.24 -5.09 -3.19
CA PHE A 82 3.73 -4.06 -2.29
C PHE A 82 2.34 -3.54 -2.72
N LEU A 83 2.18 -3.16 -3.98
CA LEU A 83 0.89 -2.70 -4.53
C LEU A 83 -0.17 -3.79 -4.46
N SER A 84 0.18 -5.03 -4.78
CA SER A 84 -0.75 -6.17 -4.70
C SER A 84 -1.26 -6.41 -3.28
N ILE A 85 -0.41 -6.25 -2.26
CA ILE A 85 -0.81 -6.42 -0.86
C ILE A 85 -1.69 -5.26 -0.41
N ILE A 86 -1.38 -4.03 -0.81
CA ILE A 86 -2.25 -2.87 -0.53
C ILE A 86 -3.63 -3.08 -1.15
N LEU A 87 -3.71 -3.51 -2.42
CA LEU A 87 -4.98 -3.80 -3.08
C LEU A 87 -5.76 -4.90 -2.35
N ALA A 88 -5.10 -5.98 -1.96
CA ALA A 88 -5.73 -7.06 -1.20
C ALA A 88 -6.29 -6.56 0.15
N ILE A 89 -5.53 -5.76 0.90
CA ILE A 89 -5.98 -5.17 2.16
C ILE A 89 -7.17 -4.22 1.92
N MET A 90 -7.06 -3.32 0.94
CA MET A 90 -8.11 -2.35 0.61
C MET A 90 -9.41 -3.05 0.20
N ASN A 91 -9.35 -4.15 -0.55
CA ASN A 91 -10.53 -4.94 -0.92
C ASN A 91 -11.17 -5.68 0.26
N ILE A 92 -10.45 -5.93 1.35
CA ILE A 92 -11.01 -6.53 2.57
C ILE A 92 -11.64 -5.48 3.49
N LEU A 93 -11.29 -4.20 3.36
CA LEU A 93 -11.84 -3.15 4.21
C LEU A 93 -13.36 -3.01 4.03
N PRO A 94 -14.08 -2.65 5.11
CA PRO A 94 -15.54 -2.48 5.10
C PRO A 94 -15.95 -1.16 4.42
N ILE A 95 -15.55 -0.96 3.17
CA ILE A 95 -15.88 0.21 2.37
C ILE A 95 -17.00 -0.16 1.39
N PRO A 96 -18.17 0.48 1.47
CA PRO A 96 -19.24 0.30 0.49
C PRO A 96 -18.73 0.58 -0.93
N ALA A 97 -19.12 -0.25 -1.90
CA ALA A 97 -18.63 -0.28 -3.30
C ALA A 97 -17.32 -1.06 -3.58
N LEU A 98 -16.61 -1.56 -2.56
CA LEU A 98 -15.55 -2.58 -2.73
C LEU A 98 -16.06 -3.97 -2.30
N ASP A 99 -15.30 -5.03 -2.65
CA ASP A 99 -15.60 -6.42 -2.31
C ASP A 99 -15.88 -6.62 -0.80
N GLY A 100 -15.10 -5.96 0.06
CA GLY A 100 -15.23 -6.02 1.53
C GLY A 100 -16.52 -5.39 2.06
N GLY A 101 -17.13 -4.44 1.34
CA GLY A 101 -18.43 -3.89 1.69
C GLY A 101 -19.55 -4.95 1.60
N HIS A 102 -19.50 -5.80 0.58
CA HIS A 102 -20.44 -6.93 0.46
C HIS A 102 -20.19 -7.99 1.56
N VAL A 103 -18.93 -8.26 1.87
CA VAL A 103 -18.56 -9.16 2.99
C VAL A 103 -19.13 -8.63 4.31
N LEU A 104 -19.05 -7.32 4.57
CA LEU A 104 -19.64 -6.71 5.76
C LEU A 104 -21.16 -6.91 5.83
N PHE A 105 -21.88 -6.73 4.73
CA PHE A 105 -23.33 -6.93 4.70
C PHE A 105 -23.71 -8.38 4.96
N LEU A 106 -22.95 -9.34 4.41
CA LEU A 106 -23.13 -10.76 4.68
C LEU A 106 -22.83 -11.10 6.14
N LEU A 107 -21.75 -10.57 6.71
CA LEU A 107 -21.44 -10.75 8.14
C LEU A 107 -22.53 -10.18 9.03
N TYR A 108 -23.05 -9.00 8.69
CA TYR A 108 -24.19 -8.40 9.38
C TYR A 108 -25.44 -9.28 9.30
N GLU A 109 -25.76 -9.83 8.13
CA GLU A 109 -26.88 -10.74 7.94
C GLU A 109 -26.72 -12.02 8.77
N ILE A 110 -25.52 -12.61 8.81
CA ILE A 110 -25.24 -13.80 9.63
C ILE A 110 -25.43 -13.49 11.12
N ILE A 111 -24.98 -12.33 11.60
CA ILE A 111 -25.09 -11.95 13.02
C ILE A 111 -26.53 -11.60 13.41
N THR A 112 -27.24 -10.85 12.57
CA THR A 112 -28.59 -10.33 12.89
C THR A 112 -29.73 -11.23 12.41
N GLY A 113 -29.44 -12.21 11.55
CA GLY A 113 -30.43 -13.09 10.93
C GLY A 113 -31.42 -12.36 10.02
N ARG A 114 -31.15 -11.09 9.68
CA ARG A 114 -32.03 -10.22 8.89
C ARG A 114 -31.27 -9.63 7.73
N LYS A 115 -31.86 -9.78 6.53
CA LYS A 115 -31.30 -9.19 5.33
C LYS A 115 -31.33 -7.65 5.45
N PRO A 116 -30.19 -6.94 5.25
CA PRO A 116 -30.20 -5.50 5.18
C PRO A 116 -31.15 -5.05 4.06
N GLY A 117 -31.93 -4.00 4.30
CA GLY A 117 -32.92 -3.55 3.32
C GLY A 117 -32.27 -3.13 2.00
N ASP A 118 -32.83 -3.55 0.87
CA ASP A 118 -32.25 -3.31 -0.46
C ASP A 118 -31.97 -1.83 -0.73
N LYS A 119 -32.84 -0.94 -0.22
CA LYS A 119 -32.65 0.51 -0.30
C LYS A 119 -31.44 1.01 0.50
N PHE A 120 -31.21 0.48 1.69
CA PHE A 120 -30.03 0.85 2.47
C PHE A 120 -28.74 0.43 1.78
N MET A 121 -28.73 -0.78 1.19
CA MET A 121 -27.57 -1.29 0.45
C MET A 121 -27.29 -0.46 -0.82
N GLU A 122 -28.34 -0.09 -1.56
CA GLU A 122 -28.27 0.81 -2.73
C GLU A 122 -27.66 2.18 -2.35
N TYR A 123 -28.18 2.81 -1.29
CA TYR A 123 -27.65 4.10 -0.82
C TYR A 123 -26.22 4.00 -0.28
N ALA A 124 -25.89 2.94 0.46
CA ALA A 124 -24.55 2.72 0.98
C ALA A 124 -23.55 2.57 -0.18
N GLN A 125 -23.88 1.79 -1.20
CA GLN A 125 -23.03 1.60 -2.37
C GLN A 125 -22.86 2.89 -3.18
N LEU A 126 -23.94 3.63 -3.44
CA LEU A 126 -23.87 4.92 -4.13
C LEU A 126 -22.99 5.92 -3.34
N THR A 127 -23.19 6.01 -2.03
CA THR A 127 -22.43 6.90 -1.16
C THR A 127 -20.94 6.54 -1.16
N GLY A 128 -20.63 5.24 -1.05
CA GLY A 128 -19.26 4.74 -1.12
C GLY A 128 -18.60 5.06 -2.47
N MET A 129 -19.32 4.86 -3.57
CA MET A 129 -18.85 5.16 -4.92
C MET A 129 -18.55 6.66 -5.09
N VAL A 130 -19.45 7.53 -4.67
CA VAL A 130 -19.26 8.99 -4.73
C VAL A 130 -18.06 9.42 -3.89
N LEU A 131 -17.91 8.87 -2.68
CA LEU A 131 -16.77 9.15 -1.80
C LEU A 131 -15.45 8.72 -2.44
N LEU A 132 -15.39 7.50 -2.98
CA LEU A 132 -14.19 6.95 -3.61
C LEU A 132 -13.78 7.76 -4.85
N PHE A 133 -14.71 8.05 -5.76
CA PHE A 133 -14.41 8.88 -6.93
C PHE A 133 -14.04 10.31 -6.52
N GLY A 134 -14.72 10.88 -5.53
CA GLY A 134 -14.37 12.19 -4.97
C GLY A 134 -12.94 12.23 -4.44
N LEU A 135 -12.54 11.21 -3.67
CA LEU A 135 -11.18 11.09 -3.14
C LEU A 135 -10.14 10.86 -4.25
N LEU A 136 -10.46 10.04 -5.25
CA LEU A 136 -9.60 9.81 -6.41
C LEU A 136 -9.34 11.10 -7.18
N ILE A 137 -10.40 11.86 -7.49
CA ILE A 137 -10.28 13.16 -8.17
C ILE A 137 -9.47 14.12 -7.31
N PHE A 138 -9.76 14.22 -6.01
CA PHE A 138 -9.04 15.06 -5.07
C PHE A 138 -7.54 14.74 -5.03
N ALA A 139 -7.18 13.46 -4.89
CA ALA A 139 -5.78 13.02 -4.86
C ALA A 139 -5.05 13.32 -6.17
N ASN A 140 -5.71 13.10 -7.32
CA ASN A 140 -5.13 13.41 -8.63
C ASN A 140 -4.94 14.92 -8.84
N VAL A 141 -5.92 15.75 -8.45
CA VAL A 141 -5.79 17.21 -8.50
C VAL A 141 -4.63 17.68 -7.62
N ASN A 142 -4.52 17.15 -6.39
CA ASN A 142 -3.41 17.47 -5.50
C ASN A 142 -2.05 17.10 -6.09
N ASP A 143 -1.94 15.94 -6.74
CA ASP A 143 -0.71 15.53 -7.45
C ASP A 143 -0.39 16.47 -8.62
N VAL A 144 -1.38 16.85 -9.44
CA VAL A 144 -1.21 17.80 -10.56
C VAL A 144 -0.78 19.19 -10.07
N VAL A 145 -1.40 19.69 -9.00
CA VAL A 145 -1.05 20.99 -8.40
C VAL A 145 0.38 20.97 -7.87
N LYS A 146 0.82 19.90 -7.19
CA LYS A 146 2.21 19.74 -6.75
C LYS A 146 3.18 19.75 -7.92
N TRP A 147 2.85 19.04 -9.00
CA TRP A 147 3.69 18.98 -10.20
C TRP A 147 3.83 20.35 -10.88
N ILE A 148 2.74 21.10 -11.02
CA ILE A 148 2.74 22.44 -11.62
C ILE A 148 3.43 23.47 -10.72
N SER A 149 3.26 23.38 -9.40
CA SER A 149 3.79 24.36 -8.44
C SER A 149 5.30 24.20 -8.17
N GLY A 150 5.96 23.21 -8.76
CA GLY A 150 7.41 23.02 -8.66
C GLY A 150 7.95 22.71 -7.26
N MET A 151 7.08 22.43 -6.28
CA MET A 151 7.48 21.98 -4.94
C MET A 151 7.84 20.50 -5.01
N LYS A 152 9.14 20.24 -5.19
CA LYS A 152 9.74 18.90 -5.13
C LYS A 152 9.85 18.41 -3.69
#